data_AF-A0A538Q251-F1
#
_entry.id   AF-A0A538Q251-F1
#
_cell.length_a   1.000
_cell.length_b   1.000
_cell.length_c   1.000
_cell.angle_alpha   90.00
_cell.angle_beta   90.00
_cell.angle_gamma   90.00
#
_symmetry.space_group_name_H-M   'P 1'
#
loop_
_entity.id
_entity.type
_entity.pdbx_description
1 polymer ?
#
loop_
_entity_poly.entity_id
_entity_poly.type
_entity_poly.pdbx_seq_one_letter_code
_entity_poly.pdbx_strand_id
1 'polypeptide(L)'
;FVVEQPPICFSGGFDDHHWTRTNEAAQLIPYLLEVTAETVARDKGRPSVIVWDLGNESRWGIGFDAQLALVRSMDPTRPTIFSFDLNELGDENELGRRTGAERPQLRSYHYPGWDRTWQEDLAWLGSFEQPVILDEYAPLFAPCLRGPGEGYGLAIDPGIRDYWGAGYRPFMEAALQDSGCIGGLIWGGFGEVFAIPLDLTIGEGPWAHLPVTDYVRTRDHYPAEPGVYRRGDGDWGIFDAWNRPRPELWHVHKMYSPISLTAVEFNAAGDQLELTLLNAFSHRSLEGLDLRLTGGTVSREPVLTARPGETEHLLIDADPGSEFVRVELWNPEGWLVDGFEWPWPGASAPARETVLDRAERLELDLSEPGTLSISSNGRRWLRGWPEFHILDVDMPHVPVPSPTTDGGEIVLSGSDAVRAPLTGRDWTGSISARIEDRTVVFEYECTYVGSRPFNAKEVGLTLRPARELTGLWWRRVGEWSLYPPDHIGRTTGYAAGLPGSSSTLHPAPTWEQDATRGGSNDYRSVKRAIVVAGATDGRQSLTVLSHGRQHLRAELVDGSPELHVLDWYGGVRTLEGNHPIWSAYFGSGLRVTAGTTLKGRVVLAAGERP
;
A
#
# COMPACT_ATOMS: atom_id res chain seq x y z
N PHE A 1 9.80 -2.95 23.08
CA PHE A 1 11.23 -3.26 23.20
C PHE A 1 12.01 -2.26 22.36
N VAL A 2 13.31 -2.06 22.64
CA VAL A 2 14.17 -1.06 22.01
C VAL A 2 15.49 -1.70 21.62
N VAL A 3 15.90 -1.48 20.37
CA VAL A 3 17.29 -1.62 19.90
C VAL A 3 17.93 -0.24 20.10
N GLU A 4 18.82 -0.11 21.06
CA GLU A 4 19.40 1.19 21.44
C GLU A 4 20.73 1.39 20.73
N GLN A 5 20.88 2.54 20.09
CA GLN A 5 22.02 2.87 19.25
C GLN A 5 22.68 4.17 19.75
N PRO A 6 24.02 4.23 19.87
CA PRO A 6 24.72 5.50 20.01
C PRO A 6 24.58 6.33 18.72
N PRO A 7 24.73 7.66 18.77
CA PRO A 7 24.51 8.55 17.61
C PRO A 7 25.65 8.46 16.59
N ILE A 8 25.79 7.31 15.93
CA ILE A 8 26.88 6.94 15.03
C ILE A 8 26.29 6.49 13.69
N CYS A 9 26.25 7.42 12.74
CA CYS A 9 25.86 7.22 11.34
C CYS A 9 26.34 8.47 10.55
N PHE A 10 26.98 8.41 9.39
CA PHE A 10 27.62 7.30 8.68
C PHE A 10 29.14 7.34 8.98
N SER A 11 29.78 6.20 9.30
CA SER A 11 31.24 6.13 9.52
C SER A 11 31.90 5.18 8.52
N GLY A 12 32.74 5.73 7.64
CA GLY A 12 33.44 4.97 6.59
C GLY A 12 32.54 4.38 5.50
N GLY A 13 31.30 4.88 5.37
CA GLY A 13 30.17 4.24 4.68
C GLY A 13 30.08 4.39 3.15
N PHE A 14 28.89 4.00 2.66
CA PHE A 14 28.52 3.60 1.29
C PHE A 14 28.44 4.71 0.23
N ASP A 15 28.23 5.97 0.61
CA ASP A 15 28.12 7.08 -0.35
C ASP A 15 29.50 7.65 -0.67
N ASP A 16 29.83 7.80 -1.97
CA ASP A 16 31.11 8.24 -2.57
C ASP A 16 31.65 9.60 -2.07
N HIS A 17 31.02 10.19 -1.07
CA HIS A 17 31.29 11.51 -0.53
C HIS A 17 32.45 11.52 0.46
N HIS A 18 33.66 11.11 0.07
CA HIS A 18 34.93 11.52 0.71
C HIS A 18 35.04 11.50 2.25
N TRP A 19 34.16 10.84 3.00
CA TRP A 19 34.21 10.77 4.46
C TRP A 19 35.24 9.70 4.82
N THR A 20 36.50 10.12 4.80
CA THR A 20 37.66 9.36 5.27
C THR A 20 37.31 8.54 6.49
N ARG A 21 37.48 7.21 6.41
CA ARG A 21 37.28 6.17 7.44
C ARG A 21 37.43 6.70 8.87
N THR A 22 36.38 7.33 9.41
CA THR A 22 36.45 8.09 10.66
C THR A 22 36.66 7.16 11.85
N ASN A 23 36.18 5.92 11.74
CA ASN A 23 36.39 4.82 12.67
C ASN A 23 37.79 4.17 12.60
N GLU A 24 38.60 4.48 11.60
CA GLU A 24 40.01 4.03 11.52
C GLU A 24 41.00 5.14 11.89
N ALA A 25 40.55 6.38 11.90
CA ALA A 25 41.33 7.51 12.34
C ALA A 25 41.56 7.42 13.86
N ALA A 26 42.79 7.07 14.28
CA ALA A 26 43.14 6.85 15.68
C ALA A 26 42.74 8.00 16.63
N GLN A 27 42.75 9.24 16.14
CA GLN A 27 42.34 10.42 16.90
C GLN A 27 40.82 10.54 17.10
N LEU A 28 40.01 9.86 16.30
CA LEU A 28 38.54 9.90 16.39
C LEU A 28 37.96 8.74 17.21
N ILE A 29 38.70 7.63 17.37
CA ILE A 29 38.28 6.48 18.16
C ILE A 29 37.89 6.85 19.61
N PRO A 30 38.61 7.72 20.35
CA PRO A 30 38.19 8.10 21.69
C PRO A 30 36.79 8.73 21.75
N TYR A 31 36.42 9.55 20.76
CA TYR A 31 35.08 10.16 20.71
C TYR A 31 33.99 9.12 20.43
N LEU A 32 34.25 8.17 19.53
CA LEU A 32 33.36 7.02 19.26
C LEU A 32 33.09 6.22 20.55
N LEU A 33 34.14 5.94 21.32
CA LEU A 33 34.04 5.20 22.57
C LEU A 33 33.36 6.00 23.68
N GLU A 34 33.60 7.31 23.76
CA GLU A 34 32.97 8.20 24.74
C GLU A 34 31.44 8.23 24.55
N VAL A 35 30.95 8.54 23.34
CA VAL A 35 29.50 8.59 23.08
C VAL A 35 28.83 7.22 23.26
N THR A 36 29.55 6.14 22.98
CA THR A 36 29.08 4.77 23.25
C THR A 36 28.97 4.51 24.74
N ALA A 37 30.01 4.84 25.53
CA ALA A 37 30.02 4.64 26.97
C ALA A 37 28.89 5.43 27.64
N GLU A 38 28.66 6.68 27.22
CA GLU A 38 27.57 7.52 27.71
C GLU A 38 26.20 6.90 27.42
N THR A 39 25.98 6.43 26.19
CA THR A 39 24.72 5.77 25.78
C THR A 39 24.46 4.51 26.62
N VAL A 40 25.43 3.60 26.73
CA VAL A 40 25.28 2.37 27.52
C VAL A 40 25.11 2.67 29.01
N ALA A 41 25.89 3.60 29.55
CA ALA A 41 25.77 4.00 30.96
C ALA A 41 24.40 4.59 31.28
N ARG A 42 23.82 5.38 30.37
CA ARG A 42 22.49 5.97 30.49
C ARG A 42 21.40 4.91 30.50
N ASP A 43 21.49 3.91 29.61
CA ASP A 43 20.32 3.08 29.26
C ASP A 43 20.39 1.62 29.67
N LYS A 44 21.53 1.08 30.11
CA LYS A 44 21.66 -0.32 30.56
C LYS A 44 20.72 -0.71 31.70
N GLY A 45 20.24 0.26 32.47
CA GLY A 45 19.24 0.07 33.52
C GLY A 45 17.80 -0.10 33.02
N ARG A 46 17.53 0.10 31.72
CA ARG A 46 16.18 0.04 31.14
C ARG A 46 15.86 -1.39 30.67
N PRO A 47 14.80 -2.04 31.21
CA PRO A 47 14.41 -3.38 30.76
C PRO A 47 13.81 -3.39 29.35
N SER A 48 13.37 -2.23 28.84
CA SER A 48 12.85 -2.10 27.48
C SER A 48 13.96 -2.20 26.42
N VAL A 49 15.19 -1.81 26.76
CA VAL A 49 16.37 -1.97 25.90
C VAL A 49 16.78 -3.43 25.95
N ILE A 50 16.80 -4.09 24.79
CA ILE A 50 17.09 -5.53 24.69
C ILE A 50 18.26 -5.85 23.77
N VAL A 51 18.67 -4.92 22.92
CA VAL A 51 19.80 -5.06 21.99
C VAL A 51 20.58 -3.74 21.98
N TRP A 52 21.91 -3.84 21.92
CA TRP A 52 22.79 -2.70 21.62
C TRP A 52 23.19 -2.72 20.16
N ASP A 53 22.79 -1.72 19.39
CA ASP A 53 23.32 -1.51 18.05
C ASP A 53 24.59 -0.66 18.14
N LEU A 54 25.62 -1.04 17.40
CA LEU A 54 26.92 -0.38 17.43
C LEU A 54 27.03 0.76 16.42
N GLY A 55 26.20 0.77 15.38
CA GLY A 55 26.24 1.78 14.32
C GLY A 55 25.31 1.41 13.16
N ASN A 56 24.95 2.40 12.34
CA ASN A 56 24.10 2.22 11.16
C ASN A 56 24.85 2.62 9.90
N GLU A 57 24.64 1.87 8.81
CA GLU A 57 25.15 2.16 7.46
C GLU A 57 26.64 2.57 7.44
N SER A 58 27.41 1.94 8.32
CA SER A 58 28.82 2.23 8.57
C SER A 58 29.65 1.03 8.14
N ARG A 59 30.90 1.27 7.73
CA ARG A 59 31.82 0.18 7.40
C ARG A 59 32.51 -0.30 8.67
N TRP A 60 32.61 -1.61 8.87
CA TRP A 60 33.32 -2.15 10.03
C TRP A 60 34.81 -1.80 10.01
N GLY A 61 35.40 -1.56 11.19
CA GLY A 61 36.82 -1.22 11.34
C GLY A 61 37.27 -1.22 12.79
N ILE A 62 38.54 -0.85 13.04
CA ILE A 62 39.17 -0.96 14.38
C ILE A 62 38.45 -0.16 15.48
N GLY A 63 37.82 0.96 15.16
CA GLY A 63 36.96 1.70 16.09
C GLY A 63 35.78 0.86 16.58
N PHE A 64 35.11 0.14 15.66
CA PHE A 64 33.99 -0.74 15.99
C PHE A 64 34.44 -2.01 16.73
N ASP A 65 35.67 -2.49 16.52
CA ASP A 65 36.27 -3.54 17.37
C ASP A 65 36.37 -3.10 18.83
N ALA A 66 36.93 -1.90 19.04
CA ALA A 66 37.06 -1.32 20.38
C ALA A 66 35.68 -1.03 20.99
N GLN A 67 34.72 -0.57 20.20
CA GLN A 67 33.36 -0.29 20.63
C GLN A 67 32.62 -1.57 21.05
N LEU A 68 32.69 -2.64 20.26
CA LEU A 68 32.11 -3.95 20.59
C LEU A 68 32.70 -4.48 21.91
N ALA A 69 34.02 -4.40 22.08
CA ALA A 69 34.68 -4.80 23.32
C ALA A 69 34.22 -3.96 24.52
N LEU A 70 34.08 -2.65 24.34
CA LEU A 70 33.60 -1.73 25.37
C LEU A 70 32.17 -2.06 25.78
N VAL A 71 31.22 -2.17 24.84
CA VAL A 71 29.82 -2.49 25.13
C VAL A 71 29.71 -3.80 25.90
N ARG A 72 30.40 -4.86 25.44
CA ARG A 72 30.41 -6.17 26.14
C ARG A 72 31.00 -6.10 27.55
N SER A 73 31.98 -5.22 27.78
CA SER A 73 32.54 -5.01 29.12
C SER A 73 31.59 -4.25 30.04
N MET A 74 30.81 -3.32 29.50
CA MET A 74 29.89 -2.46 30.26
C MET A 74 28.54 -3.13 30.55
N ASP A 75 28.07 -3.94 29.60
CA ASP A 75 26.83 -4.70 29.68
C ASP A 75 26.92 -6.04 28.92
N PRO A 76 27.33 -7.12 29.57
CA PRO A 76 27.35 -8.45 28.98
C PRO A 76 25.97 -9.13 28.92
N THR A 77 24.90 -8.49 29.43
CA THR A 77 23.58 -9.12 29.59
C THR A 77 22.69 -9.01 28.37
N ARG A 78 23.08 -8.19 27.39
CA ARG A 78 22.32 -7.94 26.16
C ARG A 78 23.18 -8.28 24.92
N PRO A 79 22.58 -8.85 23.87
CA PRO A 79 23.28 -9.05 22.60
C PRO A 79 23.59 -7.72 21.92
N THR A 80 24.57 -7.75 21.02
CA THR A 80 24.88 -6.62 20.13
C THR A 80 24.48 -6.93 18.68
N ILE A 81 24.19 -5.87 17.94
CA ILE A 81 23.97 -5.86 16.48
C ILE A 81 24.83 -4.75 15.85
N PHE A 82 24.99 -4.79 14.53
CA PHE A 82 25.59 -3.71 13.76
C PHE A 82 24.73 -3.54 12.51
N SER A 83 23.93 -2.48 12.47
CA SER A 83 22.97 -2.29 11.39
C SER A 83 23.70 -2.10 10.06
N PHE A 84 23.15 -2.67 8.98
CA PHE A 84 23.74 -2.75 7.64
C PHE A 84 24.86 -3.81 7.45
N ASP A 85 25.08 -4.68 8.44
CA ASP A 85 26.09 -5.75 8.43
C ASP A 85 26.12 -6.57 7.13
N LEU A 86 24.98 -7.12 6.73
CA LEU A 86 24.89 -8.07 5.62
C LEU A 86 24.73 -7.37 4.26
N ASN A 87 24.58 -6.04 4.25
CA ASN A 87 24.43 -5.27 3.02
C ASN A 87 25.78 -4.98 2.36
N GLU A 88 26.88 -4.95 3.12
CA GLU A 88 28.23 -4.92 2.56
C GLU A 88 28.59 -6.33 2.04
N LEU A 89 28.46 -6.57 0.74
CA LEU A 89 28.76 -7.87 0.14
C LEU A 89 30.22 -7.99 -0.31
N GLY A 90 30.75 -9.21 -0.25
CA GLY A 90 32.06 -9.56 -0.80
C GLY A 90 33.23 -9.38 0.17
N ASP A 91 34.44 -9.37 -0.39
CA ASP A 91 35.71 -9.35 0.33
C ASP A 91 35.98 -8.07 1.15
N GLU A 92 35.13 -7.06 1.00
CA GLU A 92 35.25 -5.78 1.68
C GLU A 92 34.61 -5.78 3.07
N ASN A 93 33.64 -6.67 3.31
CA ASN A 93 32.97 -6.83 4.59
C ASN A 93 33.83 -7.64 5.57
N GLU A 94 34.46 -6.93 6.50
CA GLU A 94 35.29 -7.54 7.53
C GLU A 94 34.52 -8.46 8.49
N LEU A 95 33.24 -8.14 8.78
CA LEU A 95 32.40 -8.94 9.69
C LEU A 95 32.15 -10.35 9.16
N GLY A 96 32.08 -10.51 7.84
CA GLY A 96 31.93 -11.80 7.19
C GLY A 96 33.09 -12.77 7.45
N ARG A 97 34.28 -12.25 7.76
CA ARG A 97 35.51 -13.05 8.01
C ARG A 97 35.78 -13.30 9.49
N ARG A 98 35.14 -12.55 10.38
CA ARG A 98 35.34 -12.64 11.83
C ARG A 98 34.65 -13.87 12.40
N THR A 99 35.25 -14.45 13.43
CA THR A 99 34.59 -15.52 14.19
C THR A 99 33.39 -14.97 14.95
N GLY A 100 32.45 -15.83 15.35
CA GLY A 100 31.28 -15.40 16.13
C GLY A 100 31.62 -14.65 17.43
N ALA A 101 32.80 -14.90 18.01
CA ALA A 101 33.28 -14.20 19.20
C ALA A 101 33.77 -12.77 18.90
N GLU A 102 34.16 -12.47 17.67
CA GLU A 102 34.78 -11.21 17.26
C GLU A 102 33.81 -10.27 16.50
N ARG A 103 32.54 -10.65 16.41
CA ARG A 103 31.49 -9.89 15.74
C ARG A 103 30.23 -9.78 16.62
N PRO A 104 29.26 -8.91 16.26
CA PRO A 104 27.99 -8.84 16.96
C PRO A 104 27.24 -10.18 17.05
N GLN A 105 26.47 -10.39 18.12
CA GLN A 105 25.74 -11.65 18.35
C GLN A 105 24.55 -11.85 17.40
N LEU A 106 23.93 -10.76 16.95
CA LEU A 106 22.85 -10.77 15.97
C LEU A 106 23.38 -10.30 14.63
N ARG A 107 22.84 -10.84 13.54
CA ARG A 107 23.10 -10.38 12.17
C ARG A 107 22.02 -9.40 11.74
N SER A 108 22.37 -8.53 10.81
CA SER A 108 21.51 -7.42 10.38
C SER A 108 21.45 -7.30 8.88
N TYR A 109 20.27 -7.09 8.30
CA TYR A 109 20.11 -6.88 6.87
C TYR A 109 19.00 -5.88 6.53
N HIS A 110 19.38 -4.78 5.87
CA HIS A 110 18.46 -3.77 5.38
C HIS A 110 17.79 -4.24 4.09
N TYR A 111 16.53 -3.89 3.93
CA TYR A 111 15.83 -3.83 2.66
C TYR A 111 15.94 -5.10 1.78
N PRO A 112 15.45 -6.28 2.24
CA PRO A 112 15.37 -7.46 1.38
C PRO A 112 14.65 -7.14 0.07
N GLY A 113 15.12 -7.68 -1.04
CA GLY A 113 14.67 -7.30 -2.39
C GLY A 113 15.57 -6.27 -3.09
N TRP A 114 16.73 -5.92 -2.51
CA TRP A 114 17.62 -4.89 -3.06
C TRP A 114 18.42 -5.36 -4.27
N ASP A 115 19.19 -6.44 -4.14
CA ASP A 115 20.03 -6.97 -5.23
C ASP A 115 19.43 -8.19 -5.95
N ARG A 116 18.43 -8.82 -5.32
CA ARG A 116 17.80 -10.08 -5.74
C ARG A 116 16.35 -10.10 -5.29
N THR A 117 15.62 -11.19 -5.56
CA THR A 117 14.25 -11.31 -5.07
C THR A 117 14.22 -11.46 -3.54
N TRP A 118 13.15 -11.00 -2.88
CA TRP A 118 13.05 -11.14 -1.43
C TRP A 118 13.03 -12.62 -0.98
N GLN A 119 12.56 -13.54 -1.84
CA GLN A 119 12.60 -14.98 -1.58
C GLN A 119 14.03 -15.50 -1.53
N GLU A 120 14.87 -15.07 -2.48
CA GLU A 120 16.30 -15.41 -2.50
C GLU A 120 17.02 -14.82 -1.28
N ASP A 121 16.64 -13.60 -0.86
CA ASP A 121 17.16 -13.03 0.38
C ASP A 121 16.75 -13.85 1.59
N LEU A 122 15.46 -14.16 1.79
CA LEU A 122 15.04 -14.98 2.95
C LEU A 122 15.73 -16.35 2.99
N ALA A 123 15.91 -17.00 1.84
CA ALA A 123 16.66 -18.26 1.76
C ALA A 123 18.13 -18.09 2.16
N TRP A 124 18.76 -17.00 1.72
CA TRP A 124 20.14 -16.66 2.08
C TRP A 124 20.27 -16.29 3.56
N LEU A 125 19.36 -15.48 4.10
CA LEU A 125 19.33 -15.10 5.51
C LEU A 125 19.13 -16.33 6.41
N GLY A 126 18.28 -17.27 6.00
CA GLY A 126 18.10 -18.55 6.70
C GLY A 126 19.31 -19.47 6.70
N SER A 127 20.35 -19.18 5.92
CA SER A 127 21.60 -19.98 5.88
C SER A 127 22.60 -19.61 6.98
N PHE A 128 22.41 -18.49 7.68
CA PHE A 128 23.30 -18.07 8.75
C PHE A 128 22.98 -18.81 10.06
N GLU A 129 24.03 -19.22 10.78
CA GLU A 129 23.89 -19.87 12.09
C GLU A 129 23.38 -18.90 13.18
N GLN A 130 23.65 -17.61 13.03
CA GLN A 130 23.16 -16.56 13.94
C GLN A 130 21.81 -16.05 13.46
N PRO A 131 20.91 -15.69 14.39
CA PRO A 131 19.65 -15.05 14.02
C PRO A 131 19.92 -13.73 13.31
N VAL A 132 19.16 -13.49 12.26
CA VAL A 132 19.16 -12.26 11.47
C VAL A 132 17.96 -11.41 11.89
N ILE A 133 18.18 -10.12 12.06
CA ILE A 133 17.12 -9.11 12.18
C ILE A 133 17.12 -8.29 10.91
N LEU A 134 15.93 -7.95 10.42
CA LEU A 134 15.75 -6.91 9.42
C LEU A 134 15.68 -5.56 10.15
N ASP A 135 16.83 -4.95 10.38
CA ASP A 135 17.01 -3.67 11.07
C ASP A 135 16.27 -2.50 10.41
N GLU A 136 16.21 -2.50 9.07
CA GLU A 136 15.34 -1.62 8.29
C GLU A 136 14.68 -2.41 7.16
N TYR A 137 13.35 -2.47 7.14
CA TYR A 137 12.65 -3.14 6.04
C TYR A 137 11.27 -2.55 5.77
N ALA A 138 10.65 -3.03 4.69
CA ALA A 138 9.35 -2.60 4.21
C ALA A 138 9.17 -1.08 4.19
N PRO A 139 10.04 -0.34 3.46
CA PRO A 139 9.93 1.10 3.37
C PRO A 139 8.53 1.49 2.93
N LEU A 140 8.05 2.64 3.39
CA LEU A 140 6.81 3.24 2.92
C LEU A 140 7.03 4.05 1.64
N PHE A 141 6.00 4.09 0.80
CA PHE A 141 6.02 4.94 -0.40
C PHE A 141 6.15 6.41 0.04
N ALA A 142 7.30 7.03 -0.22
CA ALA A 142 7.59 8.41 0.16
C ALA A 142 8.18 9.23 -1.00
N PRO A 143 7.90 10.54 -1.07
CA PRO A 143 8.23 11.41 -2.21
C PRO A 143 9.71 11.83 -2.34
N CYS A 144 10.59 11.37 -1.46
CA CYS A 144 11.94 11.91 -1.23
C CYS A 144 13.10 11.01 -1.67
N LEU A 145 12.92 9.68 -1.80
CA LEU A 145 13.91 8.84 -2.48
C LEU A 145 14.09 9.36 -3.90
N ARG A 146 15.34 9.47 -4.35
CA ARG A 146 15.77 10.20 -5.55
C ARG A 146 15.14 9.64 -6.83
N GLY A 147 13.90 10.04 -7.10
CA GLY A 147 13.19 9.74 -8.33
C GLY A 147 11.81 10.42 -8.39
N PRO A 148 11.49 11.19 -9.44
CA PRO A 148 10.19 11.87 -9.60
C PRO A 148 9.00 10.92 -9.90
N GLY A 149 8.98 9.70 -9.37
CA GLY A 149 7.97 8.69 -9.71
C GLY A 149 6.82 8.61 -8.72
N GLU A 150 7.10 8.08 -7.53
CA GLU A 150 6.04 7.62 -6.64
C GLU A 150 5.44 8.74 -5.78
N GLY A 151 6.19 9.83 -5.60
CA GLY A 151 5.67 11.08 -5.04
C GLY A 151 4.49 11.64 -5.84
N TYR A 152 4.56 11.56 -7.17
CA TYR A 152 3.45 11.94 -8.05
C TYR A 152 2.38 10.85 -8.13
N GLY A 153 2.78 9.58 -8.01
CA GLY A 153 1.87 8.44 -7.97
C GLY A 153 0.89 8.52 -6.81
N LEU A 154 1.36 8.87 -5.62
CA LEU A 154 0.51 9.09 -4.45
C LEU A 154 -0.45 10.28 -4.62
N ALA A 155 -0.05 11.31 -5.37
CA ALA A 155 -0.90 12.47 -5.65
C ALA A 155 -2.06 12.16 -6.63
N ILE A 156 -1.92 11.12 -7.46
CA ILE A 156 -2.97 10.67 -8.39
C ILE A 156 -3.75 9.50 -7.79
N ASP A 157 -3.02 8.48 -7.35
CA ASP A 157 -3.54 7.24 -6.77
C ASP A 157 -2.95 7.01 -5.36
N PRO A 158 -3.63 7.51 -4.32
CA PRO A 158 -3.32 7.22 -2.93
C PRO A 158 -3.54 5.73 -2.58
N GLY A 159 -4.20 4.97 -3.45
CA GLY A 159 -4.45 3.53 -3.32
C GLY A 159 -3.18 2.68 -3.38
N ILE A 160 -2.05 3.25 -3.84
CA ILE A 160 -0.75 2.60 -3.72
C ILE A 160 -0.39 2.29 -2.26
N ARG A 161 -0.95 3.02 -1.28
CA ARG A 161 -0.80 2.71 0.15
C ARG A 161 -1.57 1.46 0.59
N ASP A 162 -2.70 1.13 -0.05
CA ASP A 162 -3.37 -0.18 0.12
C ASP A 162 -2.60 -1.28 -0.64
N TYR A 163 -1.99 -0.94 -1.78
CA TYR A 163 -1.14 -1.86 -2.53
C TYR A 163 0.13 -2.24 -1.76
N TRP A 164 0.70 -1.32 -0.97
CA TRP A 164 1.83 -1.57 -0.06
C TRP A 164 1.61 -2.82 0.80
N GLY A 165 0.45 -2.91 1.45
CA GLY A 165 0.11 -4.05 2.29
C GLY A 165 -0.02 -5.35 1.53
N ALA A 166 -0.49 -5.31 0.28
CA ALA A 166 -0.59 -6.49 -0.57
C ALA A 166 0.79 -7.02 -1.01
N GLY A 167 1.74 -6.12 -1.29
CA GLY A 167 3.09 -6.51 -1.70
C GLY A 167 3.92 -7.08 -0.55
N TYR A 168 3.83 -6.49 0.65
CA TYR A 168 4.60 -6.96 1.80
C TYR A 168 3.97 -8.12 2.58
N ARG A 169 2.66 -8.36 2.46
CA ARG A 169 2.00 -9.46 3.17
C ARG A 169 2.64 -10.84 2.90
N PRO A 170 2.84 -11.29 1.64
CA PRO A 170 3.46 -12.60 1.38
C PRO A 170 4.88 -12.70 1.94
N PHE A 171 5.63 -11.59 1.90
CA PHE A 171 6.96 -11.52 2.49
C PHE A 171 6.91 -11.64 4.01
N MET A 172 6.01 -10.91 4.68
CA MET A 172 5.84 -10.95 6.12
C MET A 172 5.40 -12.33 6.61
N GLU A 173 4.45 -12.94 5.91
CA GLU A 173 4.01 -14.32 6.19
C GLU A 173 5.19 -15.29 6.07
N ALA A 174 6.09 -15.12 5.10
CA ALA A 174 7.27 -15.98 4.94
C ALA A 174 8.39 -15.68 5.94
N ALA A 175 8.69 -14.41 6.19
CA ALA A 175 9.78 -13.96 7.05
C ALA A 175 9.54 -14.36 8.52
N LEU A 176 8.28 -14.37 8.96
CA LEU A 176 7.89 -14.70 10.34
C LEU A 176 7.67 -16.20 10.60
N GLN A 177 7.80 -17.08 9.59
CA GLN A 177 7.51 -18.53 9.69
C GLN A 177 8.74 -19.41 10.04
N ASP A 178 9.69 -18.93 10.85
CA ASP A 178 10.93 -19.64 11.25
C ASP A 178 11.95 -19.88 10.12
N SER A 179 12.22 -18.85 9.31
CA SER A 179 13.53 -18.73 8.65
C SER A 179 14.52 -18.13 9.64
N GLY A 180 15.85 -18.25 9.47
CA GLY A 180 16.84 -17.62 10.37
C GLY A 180 16.67 -16.10 10.61
N CYS A 181 15.69 -15.46 9.97
CA CYS A 181 15.16 -14.14 10.28
C CYS A 181 14.17 -14.18 11.47
N ILE A 182 14.46 -13.42 12.53
CA ILE A 182 13.64 -13.38 13.76
C ILE A 182 12.72 -12.15 13.84
N GLY A 183 12.49 -11.47 12.71
CA GLY A 183 11.63 -10.29 12.58
C GLY A 183 12.39 -9.06 12.06
N GLY A 184 11.78 -7.88 12.21
CA GLY A 184 12.37 -6.65 11.72
C GLY A 184 11.73 -5.36 12.24
N LEU A 185 12.32 -4.22 11.87
CA LEU A 185 11.82 -2.88 12.16
C LEU A 185 11.43 -2.16 10.86
N ILE A 186 10.17 -1.71 10.80
CA ILE A 186 9.63 -1.04 9.61
C ILE A 186 10.24 0.34 9.47
N TRP A 187 10.67 0.69 8.26
CA TRP A 187 11.15 2.03 7.91
C TRP A 187 10.01 2.90 7.32
N GLY A 188 9.44 3.87 8.03
CA GLY A 188 9.72 4.31 9.40
C GLY A 188 8.46 4.59 10.22
N GLY A 189 8.65 5.14 11.42
CA GLY A 189 7.57 5.44 12.35
C GLY A 189 6.78 6.70 11.99
N PHE A 190 7.47 7.82 11.77
CA PHE A 190 6.87 9.14 11.58
C PHE A 190 7.35 9.83 10.31
N GLY A 191 6.48 10.62 9.70
CA GLY A 191 6.86 11.52 8.61
C GLY A 191 7.72 12.66 9.14
N GLU A 192 8.91 12.83 8.59
CA GLU A 192 9.86 13.89 8.94
C GLU A 192 9.63 15.08 8.00
N VAL A 193 8.45 15.70 8.12
CA VAL A 193 8.06 16.88 7.33
C VAL A 193 7.60 18.00 8.26
N PHE A 194 8.36 19.09 8.29
CA PHE A 194 8.15 20.24 9.14
C PHE A 194 7.45 21.37 8.37
N ALA A 195 6.46 22.00 9.01
CA ALA A 195 5.89 23.27 8.54
C ALA A 195 6.76 24.43 9.02
N ILE A 196 7.35 25.17 8.09
CA ILE A 196 8.25 26.32 8.31
C ILE A 196 7.61 27.58 7.70
N PRO A 197 7.63 28.72 8.42
CA PRO A 197 7.29 30.03 7.86
C PRO A 197 8.16 30.45 6.67
N LEU A 198 7.57 31.12 5.67
CA LEU A 198 8.24 31.58 4.44
C LEU A 198 9.50 32.41 4.68
N ASP A 199 9.45 33.31 5.65
CA ASP A 199 10.51 34.26 6.00
C ASP A 199 11.79 33.58 6.51
N LEU A 200 11.71 32.34 6.99
CA LEU A 200 12.86 31.53 7.39
C LEU A 200 13.49 30.73 6.23
N THR A 201 12.85 30.72 5.05
CA THR A 201 13.29 29.92 3.89
C THR A 201 14.05 30.70 2.82
N ILE A 202 14.07 32.04 2.91
CA ILE A 202 14.71 32.94 1.94
C ILE A 202 15.80 33.74 2.66
N GLY A 203 17.07 33.34 2.53
CA GLY A 203 18.22 34.09 3.08
C GLY A 203 19.42 33.24 3.53
N GLU A 204 20.41 33.86 4.17
CA GLU A 204 21.53 33.20 4.86
C GLU A 204 21.07 32.77 6.27
N GLY A 205 20.38 31.63 6.37
CA GLY A 205 19.98 31.01 7.64
C GLY A 205 20.52 29.57 7.74
N PRO A 206 20.55 28.98 8.94
CA PRO A 206 21.04 27.61 9.14
C PRO A 206 20.28 26.56 8.31
N TRP A 207 19.10 26.89 7.78
CA TRP A 207 18.25 26.02 6.95
C TRP A 207 18.34 26.29 5.43
N ALA A 208 19.22 27.21 5.00
CA ALA A 208 19.35 27.66 3.61
C ALA A 208 20.15 26.70 2.70
N HIS A 209 20.72 25.63 3.26
CA HIS A 209 21.58 24.67 2.56
C HIS A 209 20.80 23.52 1.88
N LEU A 210 19.51 23.37 2.14
CA LEU A 210 18.67 22.36 1.49
C LEU A 210 18.24 22.85 0.09
N PRO A 211 18.55 22.12 -0.99
CA PRO A 211 18.35 22.59 -2.35
C PRO A 211 16.87 22.84 -2.70
N VAL A 212 16.61 23.75 -3.64
CA VAL A 212 15.27 24.11 -4.15
C VAL A 212 14.52 22.90 -4.71
N THR A 213 15.19 21.81 -5.07
CA THR A 213 14.56 20.56 -5.52
C THR A 213 13.77 19.83 -4.44
N ASP A 214 14.07 20.04 -3.15
CA ASP A 214 13.33 19.42 -2.04
C ASP A 214 12.06 20.21 -1.70
N TYR A 215 11.98 21.46 -2.17
CA TYR A 215 10.81 22.34 -2.04
C TYR A 215 9.61 21.88 -2.86
N VAL A 216 9.85 21.28 -4.05
CA VAL A 216 8.78 20.91 -4.99
C VAL A 216 8.08 19.62 -4.53
N ARG A 217 8.80 18.71 -3.87
CA ARG A 217 8.32 17.36 -3.55
C ARG A 217 7.28 17.33 -2.42
N THR A 218 7.31 18.30 -1.51
CA THR A 218 6.34 18.39 -0.39
C THR A 218 5.00 19.02 -0.81
N ARG A 219 4.98 19.90 -1.83
CA ARG A 219 3.78 20.61 -2.28
C ARG A 219 2.76 19.73 -3.00
N ASP A 220 3.22 18.66 -3.63
CA ASP A 220 2.36 17.73 -4.39
C ASP A 220 1.71 16.67 -3.48
N HIS A 221 2.24 16.50 -2.26
CA HIS A 221 1.72 15.58 -1.22
C HIS A 221 0.88 16.28 -0.17
N TYR A 222 1.31 17.48 0.24
CA TYR A 222 0.65 18.26 1.25
C TYR A 222 0.02 19.48 0.59
N PRO A 223 -1.29 19.71 0.79
CA PRO A 223 -1.97 20.79 0.09
C PRO A 223 -1.32 22.14 0.38
N ALA A 224 -1.19 22.96 -0.67
CA ALA A 224 -0.59 24.28 -0.56
C ALA A 224 -1.44 25.17 0.37
N GLU A 225 -0.84 25.63 1.46
CA GLU A 225 -1.44 26.58 2.40
C GLU A 225 -0.73 27.94 2.25
N PRO A 226 -1.47 29.06 2.10
CA PRO A 226 -0.85 30.37 1.97
C PRO A 226 0.06 30.70 3.16
N GLY A 227 1.35 30.95 2.88
CA GLY A 227 2.34 31.33 3.89
C GLY A 227 3.00 30.17 4.65
N VAL A 228 2.63 28.91 4.38
CA VAL A 228 3.20 27.72 5.03
C VAL A 228 4.04 26.93 4.04
N TYR A 229 5.27 26.61 4.43
CA TYR A 229 6.24 25.88 3.62
C TYR A 229 6.58 24.57 4.31
N ARG A 230 6.64 23.46 3.58
CA ARG A 230 6.91 22.14 4.17
C ARG A 230 8.28 21.62 3.74
N ARG A 231 9.10 21.17 4.70
CA ARG A 231 10.52 20.80 4.56
C ARG A 231 10.85 19.55 5.37
N GLY A 232 11.80 18.73 4.92
CA GLY A 232 12.36 17.62 5.71
C GLY A 232 12.85 16.47 4.83
N ASP A 233 13.52 15.49 5.43
CA ASP A 233 14.21 14.40 4.73
C ASP A 233 13.26 13.34 4.18
N GLY A 234 12.01 13.31 4.67
CA GLY A 234 10.97 12.58 3.99
C GLY A 234 9.76 12.16 4.80
N ASP A 235 8.76 11.74 4.05
CA ASP A 235 7.47 11.38 4.61
C ASP A 235 7.33 9.86 4.79
N TRP A 236 8.31 9.28 5.49
CA TRP A 236 8.60 7.84 5.60
C TRP A 236 7.71 7.07 6.59
N GLY A 237 6.93 7.78 7.41
CA GLY A 237 6.27 7.18 8.55
C GLY A 237 4.94 6.49 8.27
N ILE A 238 4.66 5.39 8.97
CA ILE A 238 3.30 4.85 9.14
C ILE A 238 2.35 5.85 9.82
N PHE A 239 2.92 6.83 10.54
CA PHE A 239 2.27 8.06 10.94
C PHE A 239 2.81 9.22 10.11
N ASP A 240 1.95 10.16 9.71
CA ASP A 240 2.43 11.40 9.13
C ASP A 240 3.05 12.36 10.17
N ALA A 241 3.57 13.49 9.70
CA ALA A 241 4.20 14.50 10.56
C ALA A 241 3.27 15.14 11.62
N TRP A 242 1.95 14.95 11.51
CA TRP A 242 0.95 15.40 12.47
C TRP A 242 0.41 14.26 13.33
N ASN A 243 1.12 13.12 13.35
CA ASN A 243 0.73 11.93 14.11
C ASN A 243 -0.62 11.33 13.65
N ARG A 244 -1.04 11.58 12.41
CA ARG A 244 -2.21 10.91 11.84
C ARG A 244 -1.79 9.54 11.31
N PRO A 245 -2.54 8.47 11.62
CA PRO A 245 -2.25 7.15 11.10
C PRO A 245 -2.46 7.12 9.58
N ARG A 246 -1.56 6.45 8.87
CA ARG A 246 -1.71 6.15 7.43
C ARG A 246 -2.30 4.76 7.21
N PRO A 247 -2.78 4.44 6.00
CA PRO A 247 -3.32 3.12 5.69
C PRO A 247 -2.38 1.95 6.07
N GLU A 248 -1.07 2.12 5.89
CA GLU A 248 -0.06 1.12 6.21
C GLU A 248 -0.13 0.65 7.67
N LEU A 249 -0.50 1.52 8.63
CA LEU A 249 -0.62 1.14 10.04
C LEU A 249 -1.56 -0.05 10.24
N TRP A 250 -2.67 -0.11 9.52
CA TRP A 250 -3.60 -1.24 9.62
C TRP A 250 -3.03 -2.50 8.99
N HIS A 251 -2.32 -2.39 7.87
CA HIS A 251 -1.63 -3.54 7.28
C HIS A 251 -0.57 -4.08 8.23
N VAL A 252 0.19 -3.21 8.91
CA VAL A 252 1.14 -3.61 9.95
C VAL A 252 0.43 -4.31 11.10
N HIS A 253 -0.66 -3.75 11.62
CA HIS A 253 -1.49 -4.38 12.66
C HIS A 253 -1.89 -5.80 12.28
N LYS A 254 -2.38 -6.01 11.05
CA LYS A 254 -2.82 -7.32 10.56
C LYS A 254 -1.65 -8.30 10.33
N MET A 255 -0.54 -7.84 9.75
CA MET A 255 0.64 -8.68 9.49
C MET A 255 1.37 -9.09 10.78
N TYR A 256 1.34 -8.26 11.82
CA TYR A 256 1.98 -8.50 13.12
C TYR A 256 1.02 -9.06 14.18
N SER A 257 -0.21 -9.42 13.76
CA SER A 257 -1.22 -9.95 14.67
C SER A 257 -0.70 -11.20 15.38
N PRO A 258 -0.78 -11.26 16.73
CA PRO A 258 -0.46 -12.46 17.48
C PRO A 258 -1.58 -13.52 17.42
N ILE A 259 -2.61 -13.29 16.61
CA ILE A 259 -3.73 -14.20 16.38
C ILE A 259 -3.69 -14.63 14.91
N SER A 260 -3.38 -15.89 14.66
CA SER A 260 -3.39 -16.44 13.30
C SER A 260 -4.58 -17.37 13.10
N LEU A 261 -5.22 -17.31 11.93
CA LEU A 261 -6.28 -18.24 11.56
C LEU A 261 -5.67 -19.47 10.90
N THR A 262 -5.89 -20.66 11.47
CA THR A 262 -5.44 -21.92 10.88
C THR A 262 -6.58 -22.66 10.17
N ALA A 263 -7.84 -22.38 10.52
CA ALA A 263 -9.02 -22.87 9.81
C ALA A 263 -10.21 -21.90 9.97
N VAL A 264 -10.99 -21.75 8.88
CA VAL A 264 -12.24 -20.98 8.82
C VAL A 264 -13.20 -21.74 7.91
N GLU A 265 -14.21 -22.39 8.49
CA GLU A 265 -15.09 -23.30 7.76
C GLU A 265 -16.56 -23.04 8.11
N PHE A 266 -17.38 -22.81 7.08
CA PHE A 266 -18.82 -22.76 7.25
C PHE A 266 -19.40 -24.15 7.06
N ASN A 267 -20.40 -24.51 7.86
CA ASN A 267 -21.14 -25.75 7.65
C ASN A 267 -21.93 -25.72 6.33
N ALA A 268 -22.45 -26.87 5.91
CA ALA A 268 -23.19 -26.99 4.64
C ALA A 268 -24.49 -26.15 4.59
N ALA A 269 -25.07 -25.83 5.74
CA ALA A 269 -26.27 -24.99 5.84
C ALA A 269 -25.95 -23.50 5.75
N GLY A 270 -24.68 -23.10 5.97
CA GLY A 270 -24.24 -21.71 5.99
C GLY A 270 -24.62 -20.93 7.25
N ASP A 271 -25.10 -21.60 8.29
CA ASP A 271 -25.61 -21.00 9.53
C ASP A 271 -24.70 -21.21 10.75
N GLN A 272 -23.54 -21.86 10.55
CA GLN A 272 -22.54 -22.06 11.58
C GLN A 272 -21.13 -21.92 11.01
N LEU A 273 -20.26 -21.26 11.77
CA LEU A 273 -18.85 -21.03 11.47
C LEU A 273 -17.99 -21.77 12.51
N GLU A 274 -17.12 -22.65 12.03
CA GLU A 274 -16.02 -23.24 12.79
C GLU A 274 -14.73 -22.47 12.50
N LEU A 275 -14.06 -22.04 13.56
CA LEU A 275 -12.86 -21.21 13.46
C LEU A 275 -11.78 -21.71 14.42
N THR A 276 -10.57 -21.87 13.90
CA THR A 276 -9.40 -22.26 14.70
C THR A 276 -8.38 -21.12 14.71
N LEU A 277 -8.08 -20.63 15.91
CA LEU A 277 -7.09 -19.60 16.19
C LEU A 277 -5.81 -20.24 16.69
N LEU A 278 -4.65 -19.81 16.18
CA LEU A 278 -3.35 -20.06 16.77
C LEU A 278 -2.95 -18.86 17.64
N ASN A 279 -2.54 -19.12 18.87
CA ASN A 279 -1.94 -18.11 19.73
C ASN A 279 -0.45 -17.95 19.41
N ALA A 280 -0.08 -16.87 18.71
CA ALA A 280 1.29 -16.51 18.38
C ALA A 280 1.93 -15.52 19.38
N PHE A 281 1.28 -15.20 20.52
CA PHE A 281 1.95 -14.48 21.60
C PHE A 281 3.12 -15.29 22.16
N SER A 282 4.22 -14.63 22.50
CA SER A 282 5.40 -15.32 23.07
C SER A 282 5.26 -15.65 24.57
N HIS A 283 4.47 -14.88 25.33
CA HIS A 283 4.50 -14.92 26.81
C HIS A 283 3.13 -14.89 27.50
N ARG A 284 2.03 -14.99 26.75
CA ARG A 284 0.68 -15.01 27.35
C ARG A 284 -0.23 -16.01 26.65
N SER A 285 -1.17 -16.57 27.41
CA SER A 285 -2.33 -17.24 26.85
C SER A 285 -3.33 -16.23 26.27
N LEU A 286 -4.34 -16.74 25.57
CA LEU A 286 -5.51 -15.95 25.16
C LEU A 286 -6.47 -15.62 26.31
N GLU A 287 -6.16 -16.09 27.52
CA GLU A 287 -6.97 -15.84 28.70
C GLU A 287 -7.05 -14.34 29.01
N GLY A 288 -8.25 -13.91 29.39
CA GLY A 288 -8.56 -12.52 29.67
C GLY A 288 -8.64 -11.63 28.43
N LEU A 289 -8.61 -12.15 27.21
CA LEU A 289 -9.05 -11.38 26.04
C LEU A 289 -10.58 -11.33 25.98
N ASP A 290 -11.11 -10.19 25.58
CA ASP A 290 -12.54 -9.98 25.39
C ASP A 290 -12.93 -10.42 23.98
N LEU A 291 -13.60 -11.57 23.85
CA LEU A 291 -14.22 -11.98 22.59
C LEU A 291 -15.50 -11.18 22.35
N ARG A 292 -15.54 -10.39 21.28
CA ARG A 292 -16.73 -9.68 20.82
C ARG A 292 -17.20 -10.26 19.50
N LEU A 293 -18.49 -10.59 19.45
CA LEU A 293 -19.15 -11.10 18.26
C LEU A 293 -20.21 -10.11 17.78
N THR A 294 -20.32 -9.95 16.47
CA THR A 294 -21.45 -9.25 15.82
C THR A 294 -22.03 -10.17 14.76
N GLY A 295 -23.35 -10.35 14.77
CA GLY A 295 -24.07 -11.17 13.81
C GLY A 295 -23.87 -12.68 13.98
N GLY A 296 -23.45 -13.10 15.16
CA GLY A 296 -23.35 -14.50 15.54
C GLY A 296 -23.13 -14.65 17.04
N THR A 297 -23.41 -15.84 17.55
CA THR A 297 -23.29 -16.19 18.96
C THR A 297 -22.49 -17.48 19.10
N VAL A 298 -21.57 -17.54 20.08
CA VAL A 298 -20.85 -18.78 20.38
C VAL A 298 -21.82 -19.89 20.82
N SER A 299 -21.72 -21.07 20.21
CA SER A 299 -22.58 -22.22 20.55
C SER A 299 -22.35 -22.74 21.98
N ARG A 300 -21.18 -22.43 22.54
CA ARG A 300 -20.77 -22.73 23.92
C ARG A 300 -19.91 -21.58 24.44
N GLU A 301 -20.00 -21.29 25.72
CA GLU A 301 -19.18 -20.22 26.31
C GLU A 301 -17.69 -20.55 26.09
N PRO A 302 -16.94 -19.68 25.37
CA PRO A 302 -15.59 -19.97 24.96
C PRO A 302 -14.66 -19.81 26.15
N VAL A 303 -13.72 -20.75 26.29
CA VAL A 303 -12.69 -20.71 27.32
C VAL A 303 -11.37 -20.44 26.62
N LEU A 304 -11.12 -19.16 26.28
CA LEU A 304 -9.90 -18.71 25.62
C LEU A 304 -8.68 -18.99 26.52
N THR A 305 -8.06 -20.16 26.38
CA THR A 305 -6.99 -20.62 27.28
C THR A 305 -5.74 -21.08 26.57
N ALA A 306 -5.77 -21.16 25.23
CA ALA A 306 -4.62 -21.50 24.41
C ALA A 306 -3.38 -20.71 24.84
N ARG A 307 -2.34 -21.44 25.24
CA ARG A 307 -1.01 -20.90 25.59
C ARG A 307 -0.21 -20.55 24.33
N PRO A 308 0.94 -19.88 24.44
CA PRO A 308 1.83 -19.65 23.31
C PRO A 308 2.04 -20.92 22.47
N GLY A 309 1.75 -20.84 21.16
CA GLY A 309 1.86 -21.94 20.20
C GLY A 309 0.69 -22.94 20.18
N GLU A 310 -0.28 -22.82 21.08
CA GLU A 310 -1.49 -23.66 21.10
C GLU A 310 -2.63 -23.03 20.28
N THR A 311 -3.62 -23.86 19.92
CA THR A 311 -4.81 -23.44 19.19
C THR A 311 -6.06 -23.38 20.05
N GLU A 312 -6.96 -22.45 19.71
CA GLU A 312 -8.29 -22.28 20.29
C GLU A 312 -9.36 -22.52 19.23
N HIS A 313 -10.43 -23.23 19.59
CA HIS A 313 -11.50 -23.62 18.66
C HIS A 313 -12.82 -22.95 19.02
N LEU A 314 -13.33 -22.12 18.13
CA LEU A 314 -14.59 -21.41 18.26
C LEU A 314 -15.64 -22.00 17.32
N LEU A 315 -16.84 -22.20 17.85
CA LEU A 315 -18.02 -22.56 17.07
C LEU A 315 -19.05 -21.45 17.27
N ILE A 316 -19.46 -20.84 16.16
CA ILE A 316 -20.31 -19.64 16.16
C ILE A 316 -21.53 -19.91 15.29
N ASP A 317 -22.71 -19.78 15.87
CA ASP A 317 -23.99 -19.87 15.17
C ASP A 317 -24.40 -18.49 14.65
N ALA A 318 -25.05 -18.46 13.49
CA ALA A 318 -25.58 -17.23 12.91
C ALA A 318 -26.73 -16.67 13.74
N ASP A 319 -26.68 -15.36 14.02
CA ASP A 319 -27.82 -14.67 14.61
C ASP A 319 -28.95 -14.54 13.57
N PRO A 320 -30.23 -14.61 13.98
CA PRO A 320 -31.35 -14.50 13.05
C PRO A 320 -31.32 -13.20 12.22
N GLY A 321 -31.23 -13.35 10.89
CA GLY A 321 -31.25 -12.23 9.94
C GLY A 321 -29.92 -11.50 9.76
N SER A 322 -28.84 -11.98 10.37
CA SER A 322 -27.51 -11.41 10.19
C SER A 322 -26.92 -11.76 8.82
N GLU A 323 -26.36 -10.75 8.13
CA GLU A 323 -25.72 -10.94 6.83
C GLU A 323 -24.24 -11.35 6.92
N PHE A 324 -23.62 -11.10 8.07
CA PHE A 324 -22.21 -11.36 8.33
C PHE A 324 -21.98 -11.78 9.78
N VAL A 325 -20.82 -12.37 10.03
CA VAL A 325 -20.25 -12.59 11.35
C VAL A 325 -18.93 -11.84 11.47
N ARG A 326 -18.81 -11.04 12.52
CA ARG A 326 -17.55 -10.41 12.92
C ARG A 326 -17.09 -11.00 14.25
N VAL A 327 -15.82 -11.39 14.27
CA VAL A 327 -15.12 -11.94 15.43
C VAL A 327 -13.98 -11.02 15.78
N GLU A 328 -13.98 -10.45 16.98
CA GLU A 328 -12.94 -9.54 17.45
C GLU A 328 -12.41 -10.00 18.81
N LEU A 329 -11.09 -9.98 18.96
CA LEU A 329 -10.41 -10.20 20.24
C LEU A 329 -9.85 -8.87 20.72
N TRP A 330 -10.36 -8.40 21.84
CA TRP A 330 -9.96 -7.13 22.43
C TRP A 330 -9.09 -7.36 23.66
N ASN A 331 -8.10 -6.51 23.85
CA ASN A 331 -7.43 -6.39 25.12
C ASN A 331 -8.39 -5.72 26.12
N PRO A 332 -8.42 -6.15 27.40
CA PRO A 332 -9.24 -5.52 28.45
C PRO A 332 -9.01 -4.01 28.62
N GLU A 333 -7.85 -3.50 28.23
CA GLU A 333 -7.52 -2.07 28.24
C GLU A 333 -8.22 -1.28 27.12
N GLY A 334 -8.93 -1.96 26.22
CA GLY A 334 -9.83 -1.34 25.23
C GLY A 334 -9.26 -1.19 23.83
N TRP A 335 -8.16 -1.86 23.49
CA TRP A 335 -7.60 -1.88 22.14
C TRP A 335 -7.79 -3.26 21.46
N LEU A 336 -8.05 -3.24 20.15
CA LEU A 336 -8.25 -4.45 19.35
C LEU A 336 -6.93 -5.20 19.20
N VAL A 337 -6.88 -6.48 19.57
CA VAL A 337 -5.74 -7.36 19.29
C VAL A 337 -5.77 -7.80 17.84
N ASP A 338 -6.92 -8.34 17.42
CA ASP A 338 -7.23 -8.59 16.02
C ASP A 338 -8.73 -8.83 15.82
N GLY A 339 -9.19 -8.69 14.58
CA GLY A 339 -10.56 -9.04 14.20
C GLY A 339 -10.70 -9.50 12.75
N PHE A 340 -11.80 -10.19 12.50
CA PHE A 340 -12.12 -10.83 11.24
C PHE A 340 -13.62 -10.74 10.95
N GLU A 341 -13.99 -10.65 9.67
CA GLU A 341 -15.38 -10.56 9.26
C GLU A 341 -15.65 -11.40 8.01
N TRP A 342 -16.73 -12.17 8.02
CA TRP A 342 -17.13 -12.96 6.87
C TRP A 342 -18.63 -12.82 6.63
N PRO A 343 -19.08 -12.79 5.36
CA PRO A 343 -20.50 -12.92 5.08
C PRO A 343 -20.98 -14.34 5.44
N TRP A 344 -22.17 -14.45 5.99
CA TRP A 344 -22.83 -15.75 6.13
C TRP A 344 -23.21 -16.28 4.74
N PRO A 345 -22.90 -17.55 4.41
CA PRO A 345 -23.28 -18.12 3.12
C PRO A 345 -24.78 -17.98 2.86
N GLY A 346 -25.14 -17.31 1.76
CA GLY A 346 -26.54 -17.12 1.35
C GLY A 346 -27.32 -16.01 2.06
N ALA A 347 -26.73 -15.29 3.03
CA ALA A 347 -27.47 -14.31 3.83
C ALA A 347 -27.79 -12.99 3.10
N SER A 348 -27.08 -12.66 2.01
CA SER A 348 -27.40 -11.54 1.13
C SER A 348 -27.28 -11.97 -0.33
N ALA A 349 -28.17 -11.47 -1.20
CA ALA A 349 -27.96 -11.59 -2.63
C ALA A 349 -26.58 -10.99 -2.96
N PRO A 350 -25.74 -11.65 -3.76
CA PRO A 350 -24.44 -11.09 -4.04
C PRO A 350 -24.60 -9.73 -4.72
N ALA A 351 -23.68 -8.81 -4.43
CA ALA A 351 -23.89 -7.40 -4.76
C ALA A 351 -24.10 -7.16 -6.27
N ARG A 352 -23.54 -8.04 -7.11
CA ARG A 352 -23.71 -8.01 -8.55
C ARG A 352 -25.16 -8.26 -8.95
N GLU A 353 -25.80 -9.27 -8.37
CA GLU A 353 -27.19 -9.66 -8.61
C GLU A 353 -28.13 -8.55 -8.13
N THR A 354 -27.86 -7.97 -6.96
CA THR A 354 -28.64 -6.83 -6.43
C THR A 354 -28.59 -5.63 -7.38
N VAL A 355 -27.42 -5.33 -7.96
CA VAL A 355 -27.29 -4.27 -8.97
C VAL A 355 -28.06 -4.61 -10.24
N LEU A 356 -28.00 -5.86 -10.71
CA LEU A 356 -28.70 -6.31 -11.91
C LEU A 356 -30.23 -6.26 -11.76
N ASP A 357 -30.75 -6.62 -10.58
CA ASP A 357 -32.19 -6.56 -10.29
C ASP A 357 -32.73 -5.12 -10.32
N ARG A 358 -31.91 -4.17 -9.84
CA ARG A 358 -32.21 -2.72 -9.84
C ARG A 358 -31.83 -2.01 -11.14
N ALA A 359 -31.18 -2.69 -12.08
CA ALA A 359 -30.74 -2.08 -13.32
C ALA A 359 -31.93 -1.69 -14.20
N GLU A 360 -31.83 -0.52 -14.81
CA GLU A 360 -32.75 -0.03 -15.83
C GLU A 360 -32.43 -0.66 -17.19
N ARG A 361 -33.39 -0.59 -18.12
CA ARG A 361 -33.14 -0.96 -19.51
C ARG A 361 -32.38 0.17 -20.19
N LEU A 362 -31.13 -0.10 -20.55
CA LEU A 362 -30.21 0.85 -21.16
C LEU A 362 -30.37 0.91 -22.68
N GLU A 363 -30.08 2.09 -23.24
CA GLU A 363 -30.08 2.37 -24.68
C GLU A 363 -28.74 3.01 -25.08
N LEU A 364 -28.24 2.65 -26.26
CA LEU A 364 -27.09 3.30 -26.88
C LEU A 364 -27.60 4.43 -27.78
N ASP A 365 -27.22 5.67 -27.48
CA ASP A 365 -27.54 6.84 -28.28
C ASP A 365 -26.33 7.19 -29.17
N LEU A 366 -26.56 7.11 -30.48
CA LEU A 366 -25.60 7.40 -31.56
C LEU A 366 -26.09 8.54 -32.47
N SER A 367 -27.01 9.38 -31.98
CA SER A 367 -27.65 10.43 -32.79
C SER A 367 -26.66 11.47 -33.33
N GLU A 368 -25.60 11.79 -32.57
CA GLU A 368 -24.52 12.65 -33.02
C GLU A 368 -23.38 11.79 -33.61
N PRO A 369 -22.96 12.03 -34.88
CA PRO A 369 -21.89 11.28 -35.50
C PRO A 369 -20.60 11.24 -34.67
N GLY A 370 -20.00 10.06 -34.51
CA GLY A 370 -18.76 9.88 -33.76
C GLY A 370 -18.94 9.86 -32.23
N THR A 371 -20.16 10.01 -31.71
CA THR A 371 -20.44 9.98 -30.27
C THR A 371 -21.16 8.69 -29.87
N LEU A 372 -21.05 8.34 -28.59
CA LEU A 372 -21.86 7.33 -27.94
C LEU A 372 -22.29 7.87 -26.58
N SER A 373 -23.57 7.82 -26.26
CA SER A 373 -24.01 7.99 -24.87
C SER A 373 -24.85 6.79 -24.44
N ILE A 374 -24.79 6.45 -23.15
CA ILE A 374 -25.70 5.46 -22.56
C ILE A 374 -26.79 6.24 -21.86
N SER A 375 -28.05 5.90 -22.14
CA SER A 375 -29.21 6.53 -21.52
C SER A 375 -30.28 5.52 -21.14
N SER A 376 -31.17 5.91 -20.23
CA SER A 376 -32.43 5.22 -19.97
C SER A 376 -33.45 6.24 -19.47
N ASN A 377 -34.72 6.12 -19.88
CA ASN A 377 -35.80 6.99 -19.41
C ASN A 377 -35.51 8.50 -19.53
N GLY A 378 -34.77 8.91 -20.56
CA GLY A 378 -34.36 10.30 -20.78
C GLY A 378 -33.21 10.79 -19.88
N ARG A 379 -32.67 9.94 -18.99
CA ARG A 379 -31.46 10.21 -18.22
C ARG A 379 -30.24 9.71 -18.98
N ARG A 380 -29.21 10.56 -19.09
CA ARG A 380 -27.89 10.18 -19.59
C ARG A 380 -27.05 9.62 -18.44
N TRP A 381 -26.37 8.49 -18.66
CA TRP A 381 -25.51 7.83 -17.68
C TRP A 381 -24.03 7.93 -18.03
N LEU A 382 -23.68 7.91 -19.32
CA LEU A 382 -22.30 7.98 -19.82
C LEU A 382 -22.19 9.09 -20.88
N ARG A 383 -21.15 9.92 -20.82
CA ARG A 383 -20.93 11.15 -21.61
C ARG A 383 -19.94 10.94 -22.77
N GLY A 384 -20.06 9.87 -23.54
CA GLY A 384 -19.14 9.60 -24.64
C GLY A 384 -18.75 8.13 -24.73
N TRP A 385 -17.97 7.82 -25.78
CA TRP A 385 -17.24 6.56 -25.86
C TRP A 385 -16.30 6.42 -24.65
N PRO A 386 -16.17 5.22 -24.07
CA PRO A 386 -15.02 4.91 -23.23
C PRO A 386 -13.72 5.13 -23.98
N GLU A 387 -12.71 5.61 -23.27
CA GLU A 387 -11.36 5.76 -23.82
C GLU A 387 -10.47 4.60 -23.41
N PHE A 388 -9.61 4.14 -24.32
CA PHE A 388 -8.62 3.12 -24.00
C PHE A 388 -7.58 3.69 -23.02
N HIS A 389 -7.58 3.22 -21.78
CA HIS A 389 -6.76 3.76 -20.70
C HIS A 389 -5.43 3.03 -20.58
N ILE A 390 -4.33 3.78 -20.62
CA ILE A 390 -2.97 3.29 -20.37
C ILE A 390 -2.22 4.31 -19.52
N LEU A 391 -1.62 3.84 -18.43
CA LEU A 391 -0.67 4.63 -17.64
C LEU A 391 0.70 3.97 -17.67
N ASP A 392 1.74 4.71 -18.07
CA ASP A 392 3.13 4.26 -18.02
C ASP A 392 3.67 4.36 -16.58
N VAL A 393 4.42 3.35 -16.16
CA VAL A 393 5.11 3.26 -14.87
C VAL A 393 6.23 4.29 -14.71
N ASP A 394 6.93 4.62 -15.81
CA ASP A 394 8.22 5.30 -15.78
C ASP A 394 8.16 6.77 -16.14
N MET A 395 7.13 7.17 -16.88
CA MET A 395 6.95 8.57 -17.24
C MET A 395 6.48 9.34 -16.00
N PRO A 396 6.92 10.61 -15.81
CA PRO A 396 6.27 11.51 -14.86
C PRO A 396 4.77 11.41 -15.09
N HIS A 397 3.99 11.44 -14.02
CA HIS A 397 2.55 11.28 -14.10
C HIS A 397 1.91 12.35 -14.99
N VAL A 398 1.84 12.02 -16.25
CA VAL A 398 1.17 12.70 -17.33
C VAL A 398 0.45 11.52 -17.96
N PRO A 399 -0.88 11.41 -17.79
CA PRO A 399 -1.65 10.34 -18.41
C PRO A 399 -1.16 10.17 -19.83
N VAL A 400 -0.75 8.96 -20.22
CA VAL A 400 -0.43 8.71 -21.62
C VAL A 400 -1.74 8.95 -22.35
N PRO A 401 -1.85 9.99 -23.20
CA PRO A 401 -3.13 10.35 -23.76
C PRO A 401 -3.65 9.14 -24.54
N SER A 402 -4.82 8.66 -24.12
CA SER A 402 -5.62 7.73 -24.90
C SER A 402 -5.77 8.31 -26.31
N PRO A 403 -5.60 7.52 -27.38
CA PRO A 403 -5.94 8.02 -28.69
C PRO A 403 -7.43 8.31 -28.76
N THR A 404 -7.76 9.50 -29.23
CA THR A 404 -9.14 9.94 -29.38
C THR A 404 -9.81 9.08 -30.45
N THR A 405 -10.92 8.43 -30.09
CA THR A 405 -11.74 7.61 -31.00
C THR A 405 -12.61 8.46 -31.93
N ASP A 406 -12.35 9.76 -32.01
CA ASP A 406 -13.14 10.77 -32.73
C ASP A 406 -12.82 10.84 -34.24
N GLY A 407 -11.91 10.00 -34.74
CA GLY A 407 -11.44 10.00 -36.13
C GLY A 407 -11.87 8.81 -37.00
N GLY A 408 -12.75 7.92 -36.52
CA GLY A 408 -13.16 6.71 -37.24
C GLY A 408 -14.67 6.61 -37.45
N GLU A 409 -15.11 6.17 -38.63
CA GLU A 409 -16.55 5.91 -38.87
C GLU A 409 -17.04 4.81 -37.91
N ILE A 410 -18.11 5.12 -37.17
CA ILE A 410 -18.81 4.13 -36.35
C ILE A 410 -19.34 3.04 -37.29
N VAL A 411 -18.84 1.83 -37.13
CA VAL A 411 -19.29 0.69 -37.93
C VAL A 411 -20.36 -0.04 -37.14
N LEU A 412 -21.60 -0.01 -37.65
CA LEU A 412 -22.64 -0.95 -37.23
C LEU A 412 -22.23 -2.34 -37.73
N SER A 413 -21.75 -3.21 -36.83
CA SER A 413 -21.56 -4.61 -37.16
C SER A 413 -22.92 -5.31 -37.08
N GLY A 414 -23.20 -6.24 -37.99
CA GLY A 414 -24.52 -6.86 -38.22
C GLY A 414 -25.08 -7.73 -37.08
N SER A 415 -24.77 -7.42 -35.82
CA SER A 415 -25.18 -8.12 -34.61
C SER A 415 -25.30 -7.14 -33.42
N ASP A 416 -26.21 -6.16 -33.46
CA ASP A 416 -26.54 -5.22 -32.37
C ASP A 416 -25.36 -4.60 -31.59
N ALA A 417 -24.17 -4.61 -32.20
CA ALA A 417 -22.90 -4.23 -31.61
C ALA A 417 -22.28 -3.12 -32.44
N VAL A 418 -21.97 -2.04 -31.75
CA VAL A 418 -21.42 -0.81 -32.32
C VAL A 418 -19.92 -0.86 -32.11
N ARG A 419 -19.14 -0.61 -33.16
CA ARG A 419 -17.68 -0.64 -33.09
C ARG A 419 -17.09 0.72 -33.44
N ALA A 420 -16.25 1.23 -32.55
CA ALA A 420 -15.41 2.40 -32.78
C ALA A 420 -13.96 1.94 -33.00
N PRO A 421 -13.37 2.12 -34.19
CA PRO A 421 -11.97 1.83 -34.40
C PRO A 421 -11.10 2.82 -33.61
N LEU A 422 -10.02 2.31 -33.04
CA LEU A 422 -8.94 3.11 -32.47
C LEU A 422 -7.88 3.27 -33.55
N THR A 423 -7.70 4.50 -34.03
CA THR A 423 -6.55 4.89 -34.85
C THR A 423 -5.83 6.03 -34.17
N GLY A 424 -4.93 5.66 -33.27
CA GLY A 424 -4.06 6.56 -32.55
C GLY A 424 -2.69 6.70 -33.19
N ARG A 425 -1.86 7.58 -32.62
CA ARG A 425 -0.43 7.68 -32.99
C ARG A 425 0.30 6.35 -32.80
N ASP A 426 0.10 5.70 -31.65
CA ASP A 426 0.87 4.53 -31.23
C ASP A 426 0.01 3.27 -31.02
N TRP A 427 -1.28 3.33 -31.31
CA TRP A 427 -2.23 2.24 -31.09
C TRP A 427 -3.17 2.08 -32.27
N THR A 428 -3.43 0.83 -32.63
CA THR A 428 -4.50 0.43 -33.54
C THR A 428 -5.44 -0.53 -32.84
N GLY A 429 -6.68 -0.66 -33.31
CA GLY A 429 -7.62 -1.63 -32.74
C GLY A 429 -9.04 -1.11 -32.73
N SER A 430 -9.80 -1.48 -31.71
CA SER A 430 -11.18 -0.99 -31.57
C SER A 430 -11.74 -1.20 -30.17
N ILE A 431 -12.74 -0.39 -29.85
CA ILE A 431 -13.68 -0.60 -28.74
C ILE A 431 -15.04 -0.96 -29.36
N SER A 432 -15.69 -1.97 -28.82
CA SER A 432 -17.05 -2.35 -29.19
C SER A 432 -17.98 -2.17 -28.00
N ALA A 433 -19.23 -1.83 -28.28
CA ALA A 433 -20.30 -1.68 -27.31
C ALA A 433 -21.51 -2.50 -27.76
N ARG A 434 -22.13 -3.23 -26.85
CA ARG A 434 -23.39 -3.95 -27.11
C ARG A 434 -24.25 -3.98 -25.85
N ILE A 435 -25.56 -4.08 -26.04
CA ILE A 435 -26.49 -4.30 -24.94
C ILE A 435 -26.63 -5.81 -24.73
N GLU A 436 -26.38 -6.27 -23.50
CA GLU A 436 -26.68 -7.62 -23.03
C GLU A 436 -27.72 -7.49 -21.90
N ASP A 437 -28.98 -7.84 -22.20
CA ASP A 437 -30.13 -7.69 -21.30
C ASP A 437 -30.33 -6.24 -20.78
N ARG A 438 -29.96 -5.99 -19.52
CA ARG A 438 -30.03 -4.67 -18.86
C ARG A 438 -28.65 -4.03 -18.67
N THR A 439 -27.61 -4.60 -19.30
CA THR A 439 -26.24 -4.14 -19.19
C THR A 439 -25.72 -3.66 -20.53
N VAL A 440 -24.73 -2.77 -20.48
CA VAL A 440 -23.90 -2.43 -21.63
C VAL A 440 -22.53 -3.06 -21.44
N VAL A 441 -22.09 -3.81 -22.43
CA VAL A 441 -20.80 -4.48 -22.45
C VAL A 441 -19.88 -3.75 -23.42
N PHE A 442 -18.75 -3.29 -22.89
CA PHE A 442 -17.65 -2.78 -23.66
C PHE A 442 -16.53 -3.81 -23.74
N GLU A 443 -16.02 -4.04 -24.94
CA GLU A 443 -14.84 -4.87 -25.17
C GLU A 443 -13.84 -4.09 -26.02
N TYR A 444 -12.58 -4.10 -25.60
CA TYR A 444 -11.50 -3.50 -26.37
C TYR A 444 -10.48 -4.55 -26.80
N GLU A 445 -9.89 -4.33 -27.97
CA GLU A 445 -8.74 -5.06 -28.47
C GLU A 445 -7.84 -4.05 -29.17
N CYS A 446 -6.70 -3.75 -28.54
CA CYS A 446 -5.80 -2.67 -28.93
C CYS A 446 -4.38 -3.20 -29.08
N THR A 447 -3.76 -2.99 -30.24
CA THR A 447 -2.38 -3.39 -30.52
C THR A 447 -1.46 -2.17 -30.50
N TYR A 448 -0.40 -2.25 -29.72
CA TYR A 448 0.62 -1.21 -29.68
C TYR A 448 1.46 -1.26 -30.97
N VAL A 449 1.47 -0.16 -31.70
CA VAL A 449 2.28 0.03 -32.93
C VAL A 449 3.39 1.06 -32.74
N GLY A 450 3.47 1.69 -31.56
CA GLY A 450 4.54 2.61 -31.20
C GLY A 450 5.91 1.94 -31.11
N SER A 451 6.97 2.74 -31.25
CA SER A 451 8.36 2.25 -31.31
C SER A 451 9.03 2.16 -29.93
N ARG A 452 8.59 2.93 -28.93
CA ARG A 452 9.18 2.94 -27.59
C ARG A 452 8.55 1.86 -26.73
N PRO A 453 9.28 0.85 -26.23
CA PRO A 453 8.72 -0.08 -25.27
C PRO A 453 8.63 0.55 -23.87
N PHE A 454 7.64 0.16 -23.08
CA PHE A 454 7.41 0.70 -21.73
C PHE A 454 6.75 -0.36 -20.83
N ASN A 455 6.55 -0.05 -19.55
CA ASN A 455 5.77 -0.88 -18.64
C ASN A 455 4.49 -0.14 -18.23
N ALA A 456 3.34 -0.79 -18.34
CA ALA A 456 2.05 -0.20 -17.99
C ALA A 456 1.73 -0.45 -16.52
N LYS A 457 1.38 0.62 -15.79
CA LYS A 457 0.88 0.57 -14.42
C LYS A 457 -0.61 0.28 -14.40
N GLU A 458 -1.34 0.91 -15.31
CA GLU A 458 -2.78 0.78 -15.46
C GLU A 458 -3.10 0.45 -16.92
N VAL A 459 -4.00 -0.51 -17.15
CA VAL A 459 -4.58 -0.85 -18.47
C VAL A 459 -6.07 -1.05 -18.30
N GLY A 460 -6.90 -0.44 -19.15
CA GLY A 460 -8.33 -0.70 -19.17
C GLY A 460 -9.12 0.34 -19.96
N LEU A 461 -10.26 0.78 -19.43
CA LEU A 461 -11.11 1.81 -20.03
C LEU A 461 -11.38 2.97 -19.07
N THR A 462 -11.28 4.20 -19.56
CA THR A 462 -11.77 5.40 -18.86
C THR A 462 -13.20 5.68 -19.27
N LEU A 463 -14.09 5.73 -18.28
CA LEU A 463 -15.50 6.04 -18.40
C LEU A 463 -15.74 7.48 -17.93
N ARG A 464 -16.67 8.18 -18.59
CA ARG A 464 -17.13 9.51 -18.18
C ARG A 464 -18.61 9.45 -17.80
N PRO A 465 -18.95 9.10 -16.54
CA PRO A 465 -20.35 9.04 -16.06
C PRO A 465 -21.09 10.37 -16.24
N ALA A 466 -22.39 10.47 -15.95
CA ALA A 466 -23.09 11.76 -15.94
C ALA A 466 -22.48 12.74 -14.90
N ARG A 467 -22.61 14.06 -15.13
CA ARG A 467 -21.89 15.09 -14.32
C ARG A 467 -22.33 15.10 -12.86
N GLU A 468 -23.58 14.72 -12.60
CA GLU A 468 -24.20 14.68 -11.29
C GLU A 468 -23.82 13.44 -10.45
N LEU A 469 -23.22 12.41 -11.06
CA LEU A 469 -22.83 11.16 -10.38
C LEU A 469 -21.47 11.32 -9.69
N THR A 470 -21.33 12.32 -8.83
CA THR A 470 -20.02 12.70 -8.27
C THR A 470 -19.55 11.80 -7.14
N GLY A 471 -20.43 11.07 -6.45
CA GLY A 471 -20.02 10.12 -5.41
C GLY A 471 -19.42 8.84 -6.00
N LEU A 472 -18.51 8.21 -5.26
CA LEU A 472 -18.00 6.88 -5.54
C LEU A 472 -18.51 5.91 -4.48
N TRP A 473 -18.96 4.73 -4.88
CA TRP A 473 -19.21 3.62 -3.96
C TRP A 473 -18.61 2.32 -4.49
N TRP A 474 -18.32 1.38 -3.60
CA TRP A 474 -17.71 0.11 -3.99
C TRP A 474 -18.03 -1.02 -3.03
N ARG A 475 -17.92 -2.25 -3.57
CA ARG A 475 -17.70 -3.50 -2.85
C ARG A 475 -16.58 -4.27 -3.56
N ARG A 476 -15.57 -4.68 -2.82
CA ARG A 476 -14.35 -5.34 -3.32
C ARG A 476 -13.94 -6.53 -2.46
N VAL A 477 -13.02 -7.34 -2.99
CA VAL A 477 -12.26 -8.32 -2.21
C VAL A 477 -11.07 -7.60 -1.58
N GLY A 478 -11.01 -7.59 -0.25
CA GLY A 478 -9.91 -6.99 0.51
C GLY A 478 -8.74 -7.96 0.69
N GLU A 479 -7.57 -7.44 1.05
CA GLU A 479 -6.47 -8.27 1.56
C GLU A 479 -6.84 -8.86 2.92
N TRP A 480 -7.49 -8.04 3.74
CA TRP A 480 -7.99 -8.43 5.05
C TRP A 480 -9.50 -8.60 5.01
N SER A 481 -10.01 -9.44 5.90
CA SER A 481 -11.46 -9.60 6.08
C SER A 481 -12.10 -8.43 6.82
N LEU A 482 -11.33 -7.75 7.68
CA LEU A 482 -11.76 -6.60 8.46
C LEU A 482 -10.82 -5.39 8.26
N TYR A 483 -11.41 -4.21 8.19
CA TYR A 483 -10.72 -2.92 8.08
C TYR A 483 -11.39 -1.87 8.98
N PRO A 484 -10.65 -0.84 9.44
CA PRO A 484 -11.23 0.36 9.99
C PRO A 484 -12.22 1.00 8.99
N PRO A 485 -13.32 1.60 9.46
CA PRO A 485 -14.33 2.22 8.59
C PRO A 485 -13.80 3.35 7.70
N ASP A 486 -12.70 3.98 8.09
CA ASP A 486 -12.00 5.09 7.41
C ASP A 486 -10.80 4.63 6.57
N HIS A 487 -10.47 3.33 6.57
CA HIS A 487 -9.37 2.82 5.76
C HIS A 487 -9.73 2.80 4.26
N ILE A 488 -8.86 3.33 3.40
CA ILE A 488 -9.08 3.39 1.94
C ILE A 488 -9.22 2.00 1.26
N GLY A 489 -8.62 0.98 1.88
CA GLY A 489 -8.65 -0.42 1.44
C GLY A 489 -9.90 -1.21 1.86
N ARG A 490 -10.82 -0.61 2.64
CA ARG A 490 -12.00 -1.30 3.17
C ARG A 490 -12.86 -1.93 2.07
N THR A 491 -13.45 -3.08 2.40
CA THR A 491 -14.14 -3.94 1.43
C THR A 491 -15.41 -3.30 0.86
N THR A 492 -16.11 -2.48 1.64
CA THR A 492 -17.29 -1.73 1.22
C THR A 492 -17.17 -0.28 1.68
N GLY A 493 -17.52 0.67 0.81
CA GLY A 493 -17.42 2.08 1.17
C GLY A 493 -18.11 3.04 0.21
N TYR A 494 -18.12 4.30 0.64
CA TYR A 494 -18.61 5.44 -0.10
C TYR A 494 -17.66 6.62 0.13
N ALA A 495 -17.31 7.34 -0.94
CA ALA A 495 -16.56 8.57 -0.90
C ALA A 495 -17.31 9.64 -1.71
N ALA A 496 -17.53 10.81 -1.12
CA ALA A 496 -18.12 11.93 -1.86
C ALA A 496 -17.10 12.49 -2.86
N GLY A 497 -17.51 12.78 -4.09
CA GLY A 497 -16.71 13.55 -5.05
C GLY A 497 -16.77 15.04 -4.78
N LEU A 498 -16.52 15.44 -3.53
CA LEU A 498 -16.24 16.81 -3.16
C LEU A 498 -14.82 16.86 -2.60
N PRO A 499 -14.06 17.94 -2.85
CA PRO A 499 -12.79 18.13 -2.16
C PRO A 499 -13.06 18.19 -0.65
N GLY A 500 -12.44 17.27 0.10
CA GLY A 500 -12.34 17.35 1.55
C GLY A 500 -11.50 18.54 2.02
N SER A 501 -11.27 18.64 3.33
CA SER A 501 -10.32 19.63 3.84
C SER A 501 -8.92 19.27 3.38
N SER A 502 -8.17 20.29 2.98
CA SER A 502 -6.77 20.16 2.60
C SER A 502 -5.84 20.69 3.71
N SER A 503 -6.41 21.16 4.82
CA SER A 503 -5.63 21.72 5.92
C SER A 503 -5.06 20.59 6.77
N THR A 504 -3.74 20.58 7.00
CA THR A 504 -3.13 19.67 7.97
C THR A 504 -2.97 20.32 9.35
N LEU A 505 -3.54 21.52 9.53
CA LEU A 505 -3.53 22.27 10.79
C LEU A 505 -4.82 22.01 11.58
N HIS A 506 -4.73 22.07 12.91
CA HIS A 506 -5.78 21.59 13.80
C HIS A 506 -7.13 22.34 13.70
N PRO A 507 -8.28 21.62 13.67
CA PRO A 507 -8.37 20.17 13.59
C PRO A 507 -8.07 19.68 12.17
N ALA A 508 -7.03 18.86 12.03
CA ALA A 508 -6.69 18.23 10.76
C ALA A 508 -7.71 17.13 10.46
N PRO A 509 -8.13 16.96 9.20
CA PRO A 509 -8.96 15.84 8.80
C PRO A 509 -8.18 14.53 8.97
N THR A 510 -8.89 13.40 8.98
CA THR A 510 -8.26 12.08 8.87
C THR A 510 -7.61 11.91 7.49
N TRP A 511 -6.61 11.04 7.38
CA TRP A 511 -5.73 10.99 6.20
C TRP A 511 -6.48 10.69 4.90
N GLU A 512 -7.53 9.87 4.93
CA GLU A 512 -8.35 9.51 3.77
C GLU A 512 -9.20 10.69 3.24
N GLN A 513 -9.42 11.71 4.08
CA GLN A 513 -10.19 12.90 3.74
C GLN A 513 -9.32 14.01 3.11
N ASP A 514 -7.99 13.92 3.21
CA ASP A 514 -7.08 14.85 2.54
C ASP A 514 -7.40 14.90 1.04
N ALA A 515 -7.56 16.10 0.50
CA ALA A 515 -8.11 16.27 -0.84
C ALA A 515 -7.31 17.19 -1.75
N THR A 516 -7.41 16.89 -3.04
CA THR A 516 -6.98 17.74 -4.14
C THR A 516 -8.20 18.11 -4.99
N ARG A 517 -7.98 18.81 -6.12
CA ARG A 517 -9.05 19.09 -7.09
C ARG A 517 -9.67 17.80 -7.65
N GLY A 518 -8.93 16.69 -7.66
CA GLY A 518 -9.41 15.39 -8.13
C GLY A 518 -10.26 14.61 -7.13
N GLY A 519 -10.46 15.12 -5.90
CA GLY A 519 -11.18 14.46 -4.81
C GLY A 519 -10.30 14.12 -3.61
N SER A 520 -10.92 13.56 -2.57
CA SER A 520 -10.22 13.06 -1.38
C SER A 520 -9.32 11.87 -1.68
N ASN A 521 -8.43 11.51 -0.76
CA ASN A 521 -7.60 10.32 -0.87
C ASN A 521 -8.45 9.05 -0.99
N ASP A 522 -9.56 9.00 -0.25
CA ASP A 522 -10.53 7.92 -0.31
C ASP A 522 -11.25 7.85 -1.67
N TYR A 523 -11.57 9.00 -2.28
CA TYR A 523 -12.19 9.03 -3.60
C TYR A 523 -11.21 8.59 -4.71
N ARG A 524 -9.97 9.10 -4.66
CA ARG A 524 -8.96 8.88 -5.70
C ARG A 524 -8.20 7.57 -5.62
N SER A 525 -8.19 6.92 -4.46
CA SER A 525 -7.48 5.65 -4.28
C SER A 525 -8.10 4.55 -5.15
N VAL A 526 -7.25 3.81 -5.85
CA VAL A 526 -7.65 2.60 -6.57
C VAL A 526 -8.30 1.62 -5.61
N LYS A 527 -9.53 1.24 -5.93
CA LYS A 527 -10.20 0.09 -5.32
C LYS A 527 -9.77 -1.15 -6.10
N ARG A 528 -8.87 -1.95 -5.53
CA ARG A 528 -8.40 -3.18 -6.18
C ARG A 528 -9.44 -4.29 -6.05
N ALA A 529 -9.47 -5.24 -6.99
CA ALA A 529 -10.31 -6.43 -6.94
C ALA A 529 -11.80 -6.14 -6.65
N ILE A 530 -12.38 -5.20 -7.40
CA ILE A 530 -13.80 -4.84 -7.24
C ILE A 530 -14.70 -6.01 -7.63
N VAL A 531 -15.80 -6.16 -6.89
CA VAL A 531 -16.96 -6.98 -7.31
C VAL A 531 -17.95 -6.07 -8.01
N VAL A 532 -18.24 -4.91 -7.40
CA VAL A 532 -19.00 -3.81 -7.99
C VAL A 532 -18.42 -2.49 -7.52
N ALA A 533 -18.41 -1.48 -8.38
CA ALA A 533 -18.08 -0.12 -7.99
C ALA A 533 -18.68 0.87 -8.99
N GLY A 534 -19.06 2.06 -8.57
CA GLY A 534 -19.79 2.97 -9.44
C GLY A 534 -19.79 4.42 -9.00
N ALA A 535 -20.00 5.28 -9.99
CA ALA A 535 -20.30 6.69 -9.80
C ALA A 535 -21.78 6.84 -9.42
N THR A 536 -22.10 7.70 -8.45
CA THR A 536 -23.45 7.83 -7.89
C THR A 536 -23.79 9.25 -7.47
N ASP A 537 -25.07 9.63 -7.56
CA ASP A 537 -25.62 10.85 -6.94
C ASP A 537 -26.14 10.61 -5.50
N GLY A 538 -25.86 9.43 -4.93
CA GLY A 538 -26.35 8.97 -3.63
C GLY A 538 -27.64 8.15 -3.70
N ARG A 539 -28.37 8.18 -4.83
CA ARG A 539 -29.57 7.36 -5.07
C ARG A 539 -29.43 6.46 -6.28
N GLN A 540 -28.92 7.02 -7.37
CA GLN A 540 -28.77 6.41 -8.67
C GLN A 540 -27.29 6.22 -8.96
N SER A 541 -26.93 5.19 -9.73
CA SER A 541 -25.53 4.89 -10.02
C SER A 541 -25.33 4.29 -11.41
N LEU A 542 -24.23 4.69 -12.05
CA LEU A 542 -23.61 3.91 -13.13
C LEU A 542 -22.57 3.00 -12.48
N THR A 543 -22.81 1.69 -12.54
CA THR A 543 -22.06 0.67 -11.81
C THR A 543 -21.31 -0.24 -12.76
N VAL A 544 -20.03 -0.45 -12.47
CA VAL A 544 -19.17 -1.45 -13.10
C VAL A 544 -19.40 -2.78 -12.39
N LEU A 545 -19.73 -3.83 -13.14
CA LEU A 545 -19.93 -5.18 -12.64
C LEU A 545 -18.70 -6.04 -12.96
N SER A 546 -17.98 -6.48 -11.93
CA SER A 546 -16.80 -7.33 -12.06
C SER A 546 -16.92 -8.62 -11.22
N HIS A 547 -15.81 -9.33 -11.05
CA HIS A 547 -15.70 -10.61 -10.35
C HIS A 547 -14.43 -10.67 -9.49
N GLY A 548 -14.02 -9.54 -8.90
CA GLY A 548 -12.78 -9.45 -8.11
C GLY A 548 -11.50 -9.40 -8.95
N ARG A 549 -11.60 -9.29 -10.28
CA ARG A 549 -10.46 -9.30 -11.20
C ARG A 549 -10.06 -7.94 -11.74
N GLN A 550 -10.97 -6.98 -11.70
CA GLN A 550 -10.71 -5.61 -12.16
C GLN A 550 -10.52 -4.69 -10.97
N HIS A 551 -9.94 -3.53 -11.23
CA HIS A 551 -9.74 -2.45 -10.27
C HIS A 551 -10.48 -1.21 -10.76
N LEU A 552 -10.73 -0.25 -9.88
CA LEU A 552 -11.35 1.01 -10.26
C LEU A 552 -10.66 2.18 -9.57
N ARG A 553 -10.17 3.14 -10.36
CA ARG A 553 -9.74 4.46 -9.88
C ARG A 553 -10.79 5.49 -10.28
N ALA A 554 -11.05 6.46 -9.41
CA ALA A 554 -11.91 7.58 -9.75
C ALA A 554 -11.14 8.90 -9.60
N GLU A 555 -11.52 9.91 -10.36
CA GLU A 555 -11.07 11.28 -10.14
C GLU A 555 -12.14 12.28 -10.59
N LEU A 556 -12.00 13.52 -10.14
CA LEU A 556 -12.78 14.65 -10.60
C LEU A 556 -11.95 15.47 -11.59
N VAL A 557 -12.39 15.52 -12.83
CA VAL A 557 -11.83 16.37 -13.87
C VAL A 557 -12.79 17.52 -14.13
N ASP A 558 -12.37 18.75 -13.81
CA ASP A 558 -13.21 19.95 -13.86
C ASP A 558 -14.57 19.76 -13.16
N GLY A 559 -14.53 19.15 -11.98
CA GLY A 559 -15.69 18.86 -11.13
C GLY A 559 -16.61 17.74 -11.65
N SER A 560 -16.22 17.04 -12.72
CA SER A 560 -16.98 15.94 -13.30
C SER A 560 -16.29 14.59 -13.02
N PRO A 561 -17.04 13.52 -12.71
CA PRO A 561 -16.44 12.21 -12.43
C PRO A 561 -15.83 11.60 -13.70
N GLU A 562 -14.67 10.98 -13.53
CA GLU A 562 -14.08 9.99 -14.44
C GLU A 562 -13.78 8.71 -13.66
N LEU A 563 -14.06 7.55 -14.26
CA LEU A 563 -13.76 6.23 -13.68
C LEU A 563 -12.81 5.48 -14.60
N HIS A 564 -11.64 5.11 -14.11
CA HIS A 564 -10.71 4.23 -14.80
C HIS A 564 -10.97 2.80 -14.34
N VAL A 565 -11.62 2.00 -15.19
CA VAL A 565 -11.84 0.57 -14.96
C VAL A 565 -10.65 -0.19 -15.49
N LEU A 566 -9.91 -0.82 -14.59
CA LEU A 566 -8.59 -1.36 -14.88
C LEU A 566 -8.64 -2.89 -14.93
N ASP A 567 -8.33 -3.46 -16.09
CA ASP A 567 -8.09 -4.90 -16.26
C ASP A 567 -6.68 -5.31 -15.79
N TRP A 568 -5.77 -4.34 -15.71
CA TRP A 568 -4.47 -4.47 -15.08
C TRP A 568 -4.17 -3.27 -14.18
N TYR A 569 -3.73 -3.56 -12.95
CA TYR A 569 -3.14 -2.58 -12.04
C TYR A 569 -1.93 -3.22 -11.36
N GLY A 570 -0.77 -2.58 -11.44
CA GLY A 570 0.41 -3.02 -10.71
C GLY A 570 1.70 -2.48 -11.32
N GLY A 571 2.78 -2.60 -10.57
CA GLY A 571 4.08 -2.06 -10.94
C GLY A 571 4.41 -0.75 -10.26
N VAL A 572 5.71 -0.58 -10.06
CA VAL A 572 6.38 0.61 -9.52
C VAL A 572 7.44 1.07 -10.49
N ARG A 573 7.88 2.33 -10.37
CA ARG A 573 8.83 2.95 -11.30
C ARG A 573 10.09 2.07 -11.50
N THR A 574 10.66 2.02 -12.69
CA THR A 574 11.84 1.21 -13.02
C THR A 574 13.04 2.00 -13.55
N LEU A 575 12.88 3.31 -13.75
CA LEU A 575 13.99 4.20 -14.13
C LEU A 575 15.04 4.39 -13.01
N GLU A 576 16.24 4.78 -13.46
CA GLU A 576 17.39 5.14 -12.64
C GLU A 576 16.99 6.06 -11.46
N GLY A 577 17.32 5.62 -10.23
CA GLY A 577 16.90 6.26 -8.98
C GLY A 577 15.70 5.60 -8.28
N ASN A 578 15.02 4.61 -8.89
CA ASN A 578 14.10 3.78 -8.12
C ASN A 578 14.86 2.74 -7.29
N HIS A 579 14.49 2.61 -6.02
CA HIS A 579 15.04 1.62 -5.10
C HIS A 579 14.57 0.23 -5.59
N PRO A 580 15.45 -0.71 -6.02
CA PRO A 580 15.05 -2.00 -6.58
C PRO A 580 14.08 -2.81 -5.72
N ILE A 581 14.13 -2.56 -4.40
CA ILE A 581 13.19 -3.11 -3.40
C ILE A 581 11.74 -3.04 -3.89
N TRP A 582 11.32 -1.91 -4.45
CA TRP A 582 9.93 -1.71 -4.84
C TRP A 582 9.55 -2.69 -5.95
N SER A 583 10.41 -2.88 -6.94
CA SER A 583 10.13 -3.81 -8.04
C SER A 583 10.12 -5.27 -7.59
N ALA A 584 10.87 -5.60 -6.53
CA ALA A 584 10.89 -6.95 -5.94
C ALA A 584 9.56 -7.32 -5.26
N TYR A 585 8.85 -6.38 -4.66
CA TYR A 585 7.55 -6.62 -4.00
C TYR A 585 6.35 -6.31 -4.89
N PHE A 586 6.45 -5.29 -5.73
CA PHE A 586 5.30 -4.71 -6.44
C PHE A 586 5.36 -4.90 -7.97
N GLY A 587 6.46 -5.47 -8.47
CA GLY A 587 6.72 -5.70 -9.89
C GLY A 587 7.11 -4.43 -10.66
N SER A 588 7.48 -4.59 -11.92
CA SER A 588 7.83 -3.50 -12.85
C SER A 588 6.67 -3.01 -13.71
N GLY A 589 5.47 -3.58 -13.54
CA GLY A 589 4.29 -3.34 -14.38
C GLY A 589 4.21 -4.28 -15.58
N LEU A 590 3.20 -4.08 -16.43
CA LEU A 590 2.97 -4.92 -17.61
C LEU A 590 3.86 -4.46 -18.77
N ARG A 591 4.79 -5.29 -19.23
CA ARG A 591 5.65 -4.95 -20.37
C ARG A 591 4.83 -4.79 -21.66
N VAL A 592 4.95 -3.63 -22.31
CA VAL A 592 4.33 -3.32 -23.61
C VAL A 592 5.42 -3.00 -24.64
N THR A 593 5.44 -3.78 -25.72
CA THR A 593 6.34 -3.60 -26.88
C THR A 593 5.55 -3.58 -28.18
N ALA A 594 6.14 -3.10 -29.28
CA ALA A 594 5.49 -3.12 -30.59
C ALA A 594 4.91 -4.53 -30.90
N GLY A 595 3.65 -4.60 -31.34
CA GLY A 595 2.89 -5.83 -31.56
C GLY A 595 2.14 -6.38 -30.33
N THR A 596 2.37 -5.83 -29.13
CA THR A 596 1.62 -6.24 -27.92
C THR A 596 0.15 -5.90 -28.09
N THR A 597 -0.71 -6.90 -27.94
CA THR A 597 -2.17 -6.72 -28.03
C THR A 597 -2.79 -6.85 -26.65
N LEU A 598 -3.47 -5.79 -26.21
CA LEU A 598 -4.17 -5.71 -24.94
C LEU A 598 -5.67 -5.83 -25.18
N LYS A 599 -6.33 -6.64 -24.35
CA LYS A 599 -7.76 -6.93 -24.46
C LYS A 599 -8.42 -6.84 -23.09
N GLY A 600 -9.68 -6.43 -23.05
CA GLY A 600 -10.44 -6.33 -21.81
C GLY A 600 -11.93 -6.22 -22.05
N ARG A 601 -12.70 -6.39 -20.97
CA ARG A 601 -14.16 -6.42 -20.98
C ARG A 601 -14.72 -5.69 -19.77
N VAL A 602 -15.51 -4.65 -20.00
CA VAL A 602 -16.17 -3.85 -18.97
C VAL A 602 -17.68 -3.99 -19.11
N VAL A 603 -18.34 -4.40 -18.03
CA VAL A 603 -19.81 -4.53 -17.98
C VAL A 603 -20.37 -3.43 -17.11
N LEU A 604 -21.31 -2.65 -17.65
CA LEU A 604 -21.97 -1.57 -16.95
C LEU A 604 -23.45 -1.88 -16.75
N ALA A 605 -23.96 -1.53 -15.58
CA ALA A 605 -25.39 -1.42 -15.30
C ALA A 605 -25.68 -0.03 -14.76
N ALA A 606 -26.89 0.49 -14.95
CA ALA A 606 -27.29 1.75 -14.35
C ALA A 606 -28.69 1.67 -13.75
N GLY A 607 -28.91 2.34 -12.63
CA GLY A 607 -30.17 2.31 -11.90
C GLY A 607 -30.00 2.71 -10.44
N GLU A 608 -30.92 2.26 -9.59
CA GLU A 608 -30.85 2.54 -8.14
C GLU A 608 -29.62 1.87 -7.52
N ARG A 609 -28.89 2.62 -6.68
CA ARG A 609 -27.72 2.10 -5.96
C ARG A 609 -28.19 0.96 -5.03
N PRO A 610 -27.51 -0.20 -5.01
CA PRO A 610 -27.87 -1.35 -4.18
C PRO A 610 -27.89 -1.03 -2.68
#